data_AF-A0A378L0D1-F1
#
_entry.id   AF-A0A378L0D1-F1
#
_cell.length_a   1.000
_cell.length_b   1.000
_cell.length_c   1.000
_cell.angle_alpha   90.00
_cell.angle_beta   90.00
_cell.angle_gamma   90.00
#
_symmetry.space_group_name_H-M   'P 1'
#
loop_
_entity.id
_entity.type
_entity.pdbx_description
1 polymer ?
#
loop_
_entity_poly.entity_id
_entity_poly.type
_entity_poly.pdbx_seq_one_letter_code
_entity_poly.pdbx_strand_id
1 'polypeptide(L)'
;MMNQARIFINRLVLLSVGILFWSGSVCSAVITPSCMNNAANFDFELQQPFHSDRMVKGWGPKPNTLQLSSELLKCVVPANLGWQRQRILAAADYWIKRKLNYCHHYVPDYQTPERERNSKQHKGGYCSVAKNIMPGSTYYQQQIRWNYTGVGSETLVNWVNNTMWYGLDCSNYTAFLYNFALGLKFSSNIKYQAGQRSDKSQINLSPNQQSGTQVLDNPNAAGTLVCRDNTLEANHSCAGHGGYLSVIDQFGAKHPGSIRASDLAALHPGDLLFISTPRADATNPSAVVHVVMWTGQQINDDAKGIHPEQIAPNGFCSQKEWMPHLGDWIITDSHYQGPDYRIVTPCYYLNNLWGVRRIIY
;
A
#
# COMPACT_ATOMS: atom_id res chain seq x y z
N MET A 1 13.02 -70.85 63.71
CA MET A 1 12.46 -71.14 62.36
C MET A 1 12.30 -69.82 61.64
N MET A 2 12.98 -69.67 60.48
CA MET A 2 12.71 -68.70 59.39
C MET A 2 12.77 -67.20 59.72
N ASN A 3 13.27 -66.30 58.88
CA ASN A 3 13.89 -66.40 57.57
C ASN A 3 14.64 -65.08 57.30
N GLN A 4 15.77 -65.19 56.62
CA GLN A 4 16.31 -64.11 55.79
C GLN A 4 15.36 -63.84 54.61
N ALA A 5 15.24 -62.59 54.14
CA ALA A 5 15.05 -62.23 52.72
C ALA A 5 14.97 -60.71 52.58
N ARG A 6 15.97 -60.07 51.96
CA ARG A 6 16.10 -59.76 50.52
C ARG A 6 15.51 -58.40 50.14
N ILE A 7 16.43 -57.48 49.87
CA ILE A 7 16.25 -56.26 49.09
C ILE A 7 15.84 -56.67 47.67
N PHE A 8 14.67 -56.22 47.21
CA PHE A 8 14.24 -56.32 45.82
C PHE A 8 14.40 -54.95 45.14
N ILE A 9 15.27 -54.92 44.13
CA ILE A 9 15.38 -53.84 43.16
C ILE A 9 14.22 -54.02 42.17
N ASN A 10 13.24 -53.13 42.19
CA ASN A 10 12.18 -53.13 41.17
C ASN A 10 12.64 -52.36 39.93
N ARG A 11 12.73 -53.09 38.82
CA ARG A 11 12.92 -52.59 37.45
C ARG A 11 11.70 -51.79 37.03
N LEU A 12 11.92 -50.55 36.58
CA LEU A 12 10.93 -49.73 35.90
C LEU A 12 10.68 -50.32 34.51
N VAL A 13 9.44 -50.77 34.23
CA VAL A 13 8.99 -51.16 32.90
C VAL A 13 8.49 -49.90 32.19
N LEU A 14 9.21 -49.43 31.17
CA LEU A 14 8.70 -48.43 30.23
C LEU A 14 7.72 -49.12 29.27
N LEU A 15 6.43 -48.80 29.41
CA LEU A 15 5.42 -49.04 28.38
C LEU A 15 5.49 -47.90 27.35
N SER A 16 5.98 -48.22 26.16
CA SER A 16 5.95 -47.36 24.98
C SER A 16 4.53 -47.28 24.41
N VAL A 17 3.84 -46.18 24.69
CA VAL A 17 2.62 -45.80 23.98
C VAL A 17 3.05 -45.18 22.65
N GLY A 18 2.84 -45.90 21.56
CA GLY A 18 3.07 -45.41 20.20
C GLY A 18 2.10 -44.30 19.84
N ILE A 19 2.56 -43.04 19.92
CA ILE A 19 1.89 -41.92 19.28
C ILE A 19 2.27 -41.99 17.79
N LEU A 20 1.30 -42.41 16.97
CA LEU A 20 1.35 -42.26 15.52
C LEU A 20 1.38 -40.76 15.20
N PHE A 21 2.59 -40.21 15.08
CA PHE A 21 2.81 -38.92 14.46
C PHE A 21 2.50 -39.08 12.97
N TRP A 22 1.29 -38.66 12.59
CA TRP A 22 1.00 -38.37 11.20
C TRP A 22 1.78 -37.11 10.84
N SER A 23 3.04 -37.29 10.43
CA SER A 23 3.84 -36.26 9.80
C SER A 23 3.28 -36.00 8.41
N GLY A 24 2.15 -35.28 8.36
CA GLY A 24 1.75 -34.60 7.15
C GLY A 24 2.86 -33.62 6.82
N SER A 25 3.73 -34.00 5.89
CA SER A 25 4.64 -33.07 5.23
C SER A 25 3.79 -31.95 4.66
N VAL A 26 3.77 -30.82 5.34
CA VAL A 26 3.40 -29.56 4.71
C VAL A 26 4.50 -29.34 3.68
N CYS A 27 4.25 -29.78 2.44
CA CYS A 27 5.07 -29.39 1.31
C CYS A 27 5.02 -27.87 1.23
N SER A 28 5.97 -27.21 1.88
CA SER A 28 6.31 -25.82 1.58
C SER A 28 6.61 -25.83 0.09
N ALA A 29 5.72 -25.24 -0.73
CA ALA A 29 5.93 -25.22 -2.16
C ALA A 29 7.26 -24.49 -2.39
N VAL A 30 8.26 -25.25 -2.85
CA VAL A 30 9.59 -24.68 -3.10
C VAL A 30 9.40 -23.64 -4.20
N ILE A 31 9.62 -22.37 -3.85
CA ILE A 31 9.59 -21.26 -4.80
C ILE A 31 10.60 -21.61 -5.89
N THR A 32 10.15 -21.64 -7.14
CA THR A 32 11.04 -22.01 -8.23
C THR A 32 12.12 -20.92 -8.39
N PRO A 33 13.36 -21.26 -8.76
CA PRO A 33 14.38 -20.27 -9.10
C PRO A 33 13.90 -19.28 -10.17
N SER A 34 13.06 -19.75 -11.08
CA SER A 34 12.37 -18.94 -12.10
C SER A 34 11.53 -17.81 -11.48
N CYS A 35 10.73 -18.08 -10.44
CA CYS A 35 9.98 -17.04 -9.73
C CYS A 35 10.95 -16.02 -9.11
N MET A 36 11.93 -16.48 -8.34
CA MET A 36 12.88 -15.60 -7.63
C MET A 36 13.62 -14.65 -8.59
N ASN A 37 14.07 -15.17 -9.74
CA ASN A 37 14.84 -14.39 -10.71
C ASN A 37 13.99 -13.38 -11.50
N ASN A 38 12.66 -13.56 -11.53
CA ASN A 38 11.75 -12.74 -12.33
C ASN A 38 10.83 -11.83 -11.50
N ALA A 39 11.05 -11.69 -10.18
CA ALA A 39 10.21 -10.82 -9.34
C ALA A 39 10.16 -9.37 -9.85
N ALA A 40 11.27 -8.86 -10.39
CA ALA A 40 11.38 -7.51 -10.97
C ALA A 40 11.34 -7.47 -12.51
N ASN A 41 11.09 -8.61 -13.17
CA ASN A 41 10.94 -8.65 -14.63
C ASN A 41 9.50 -8.28 -15.00
N PHE A 42 9.35 -7.20 -15.76
CA PHE A 42 8.05 -6.67 -16.22
C PHE A 42 7.95 -6.61 -17.75
N ASP A 43 8.85 -7.27 -18.49
CA ASP A 43 8.93 -7.14 -19.95
C ASP A 43 7.62 -7.57 -20.64
N PHE A 44 6.93 -8.56 -20.09
CA PHE A 44 5.65 -9.03 -20.62
C PHE A 44 4.51 -8.03 -20.35
N GLU A 45 4.45 -7.46 -19.15
CA GLU A 45 3.44 -6.48 -18.76
C GLU A 45 3.58 -5.17 -19.52
N LEU A 46 4.82 -4.76 -19.83
CA LEU A 46 5.13 -3.55 -20.60
C LEU A 46 4.77 -3.64 -22.09
N GLN A 47 4.56 -4.84 -22.62
CA GLN A 47 4.12 -5.04 -24.01
C GLN A 47 2.59 -4.96 -24.17
N GLN A 48 1.84 -4.94 -23.06
CA GLN A 48 0.39 -4.91 -23.08
C GLN A 48 -0.14 -3.48 -23.09
N PRO A 49 -1.30 -3.23 -23.74
CA PRO A 49 -1.96 -1.94 -23.64
C PRO A 49 -2.49 -1.74 -22.21
N PHE A 50 -2.04 -0.69 -21.52
CA PHE A 50 -2.50 -0.38 -20.16
C PHE A 50 -3.97 0.01 -20.08
N HIS A 51 -4.56 0.44 -21.19
CA HIS A 51 -5.88 1.03 -21.20
C HIS A 51 -6.79 0.49 -22.31
N SER A 52 -8.09 0.60 -22.08
CA SER A 52 -9.14 0.36 -23.08
C SER A 52 -9.51 1.65 -23.81
N ASP A 53 -10.24 1.55 -24.92
CA ASP A 53 -10.75 2.73 -25.65
C ASP A 53 -11.86 3.48 -24.89
N ARG A 54 -12.28 2.98 -23.73
CA ARG A 54 -13.33 3.61 -22.92
C ARG A 54 -12.78 4.79 -22.13
N MET A 55 -13.08 5.99 -22.59
CA MET A 55 -12.74 7.23 -21.92
C MET A 55 -13.67 7.56 -20.75
N VAL A 56 -13.09 8.14 -19.70
CA VAL A 56 -13.80 8.80 -18.61
C VAL A 56 -13.39 10.27 -18.63
N LYS A 57 -14.37 11.16 -18.73
CA LYS A 57 -14.14 12.61 -18.82
C LYS A 57 -13.26 13.05 -17.65
N GLY A 58 -12.11 13.63 -18.00
CA GLY A 58 -11.15 14.14 -17.02
C GLY A 58 -10.38 13.06 -16.22
N TRP A 59 -10.48 11.78 -16.56
CA TRP A 59 -9.63 10.75 -15.94
C TRP A 59 -8.82 9.96 -16.98
N GLY A 60 -9.10 10.20 -18.26
CA GLY A 60 -8.50 9.45 -19.35
C GLY A 60 -9.16 8.09 -19.57
N PRO A 61 -8.48 7.19 -20.28
CA PRO A 61 -9.02 5.88 -20.63
C PRO A 61 -9.04 4.95 -19.42
N LYS A 62 -10.03 4.06 -19.35
CA LYS A 62 -10.12 3.07 -18.27
C LYS A 62 -8.96 2.05 -18.36
N PRO A 63 -8.46 1.56 -17.21
CA PRO A 63 -7.36 0.60 -17.20
C PRO A 63 -7.84 -0.79 -17.65
N ASN A 64 -7.04 -1.46 -18.49
CA ASN A 64 -7.17 -2.88 -18.78
C ASN A 64 -6.79 -3.73 -17.57
N THR A 65 -7.19 -4.99 -17.55
CA THR A 65 -6.62 -5.96 -16.61
C THR A 65 -5.38 -6.57 -17.26
N LEU A 66 -4.21 -6.31 -16.69
CA LEU A 66 -2.96 -6.83 -17.22
C LEU A 66 -2.83 -8.32 -16.89
N GLN A 67 -2.27 -9.06 -17.82
CA GLN A 67 -1.98 -10.48 -17.66
C GLN A 67 -0.53 -10.65 -17.26
N LEU A 68 -0.26 -11.69 -16.46
CA LEU A 68 1.10 -12.15 -16.23
C LEU A 68 1.47 -13.18 -17.31
N SER A 69 2.75 -13.38 -17.55
CA SER A 69 3.21 -14.48 -18.40
C SER A 69 2.80 -15.82 -17.81
N SER A 70 2.67 -16.86 -18.65
CA SER A 70 2.30 -18.21 -18.21
C SER A 70 3.29 -18.81 -17.20
N GLU A 71 4.53 -18.33 -17.19
CA GLU A 71 5.55 -18.66 -16.20
C GLU A 71 5.26 -17.99 -14.86
N LEU A 72 4.99 -16.69 -14.87
CA LEU A 72 4.75 -15.90 -13.66
C LEU A 72 3.39 -16.19 -13.01
N LEU A 73 2.39 -16.63 -13.79
CA LEU A 73 1.12 -17.11 -13.25
C LEU A 73 1.31 -18.26 -12.25
N LYS A 74 2.34 -19.10 -12.43
CA LYS A 74 2.67 -20.20 -11.51
C LYS A 74 3.25 -19.70 -10.18
N CYS A 75 3.73 -18.45 -10.14
CA CYS A 75 4.29 -17.82 -8.96
C CYS A 75 3.23 -17.15 -8.09
N VAL A 76 2.06 -16.80 -8.64
CA VAL A 76 0.93 -16.19 -7.90
C VAL A 76 0.09 -17.28 -7.25
N VAL A 77 0.65 -17.92 -6.24
CA VAL A 77 -0.04 -18.96 -5.44
C VAL A 77 0.07 -18.65 -3.94
N PRO A 78 -0.88 -19.12 -3.10
CA PRO A 78 -0.86 -18.86 -1.65
C PRO A 78 0.43 -19.31 -0.96
N ALA A 79 1.09 -20.34 -1.47
CA ALA A 79 2.36 -20.80 -0.91
C ALA A 79 3.54 -19.85 -1.21
N ASN A 80 3.35 -18.82 -2.04
CA ASN A 80 4.42 -17.94 -2.52
C ASN A 80 4.14 -16.44 -2.26
N LEU A 81 3.59 -16.12 -1.07
CA LEU A 81 3.32 -14.73 -0.68
C LEU A 81 4.59 -13.87 -0.66
N GLY A 82 5.74 -14.45 -0.29
CA GLY A 82 7.02 -13.74 -0.27
C GLY A 82 7.39 -13.17 -1.63
N TRP A 83 7.27 -13.96 -2.69
CA TRP A 83 7.52 -13.50 -4.05
C TRP A 83 6.51 -12.45 -4.51
N GLN A 84 5.21 -12.65 -4.22
CA GLN A 84 4.17 -11.66 -4.59
C GLN A 84 4.45 -10.30 -3.94
N ARG A 85 4.89 -10.29 -2.68
CA ARG A 85 5.32 -9.11 -1.93
C ARG A 85 6.57 -8.47 -2.53
N GLN A 86 7.57 -9.27 -2.91
CA GLN A 86 8.76 -8.76 -3.61
C GLN A 86 8.42 -8.15 -4.97
N ARG A 87 7.52 -8.77 -5.73
CA ARG A 87 7.09 -8.30 -7.05
C ARG A 87 6.33 -6.98 -6.99
N ILE A 88 5.41 -6.81 -6.02
CA ILE A 88 4.71 -5.53 -5.85
C ILE A 88 5.66 -4.40 -5.43
N LEU A 89 6.67 -4.68 -4.59
CA LEU A 89 7.73 -3.72 -4.27
C LEU A 89 8.58 -3.36 -5.49
N ALA A 90 8.95 -4.35 -6.30
CA ALA A 90 9.70 -4.12 -7.53
C ALA A 90 8.89 -3.30 -8.54
N ALA A 91 7.58 -3.50 -8.62
CA ALA A 91 6.69 -2.69 -9.46
C ALA A 91 6.64 -1.24 -8.97
N ALA A 92 6.55 -1.02 -7.66
CA ALA A 92 6.62 0.31 -7.08
C ALA A 92 7.94 1.01 -7.42
N ASP A 93 9.08 0.34 -7.18
CA ASP A 93 10.42 0.86 -7.51
C ASP A 93 10.55 1.21 -9.00
N TYR A 94 10.10 0.33 -9.90
CA TYR A 94 10.13 0.57 -11.34
C TYR A 94 9.40 1.86 -11.72
N TRP A 95 8.19 2.08 -11.20
CA TRP A 95 7.38 3.26 -11.52
C TRP A 95 7.84 4.54 -10.80
N ILE A 96 8.42 4.42 -9.60
CA ILE A 96 9.10 5.53 -8.92
C ILE A 96 10.29 5.99 -9.75
N LYS A 97 11.12 5.07 -10.25
CA LYS A 97 12.29 5.38 -11.09
C LYS A 97 11.92 6.02 -12.44
N ARG A 98 10.67 5.86 -12.89
CA ARG A 98 10.13 6.56 -14.06
C ARG A 98 9.68 7.99 -13.79
N LYS A 99 9.71 8.41 -12.53
CA LYS A 99 9.49 9.81 -12.13
C LYS A 99 8.18 10.36 -12.67
N LEU A 100 7.11 9.56 -12.64
CA LEU A 100 5.78 9.97 -13.11
C LEU A 100 5.27 11.17 -12.30
N ASN A 101 4.40 11.99 -12.91
CA ASN A 101 3.77 13.11 -12.19
C ASN A 101 2.60 12.64 -11.32
N TYR A 102 2.14 13.51 -10.41
CA TYR A 102 0.83 13.35 -9.80
C TYR A 102 -0.24 13.81 -10.78
N CYS A 103 -1.06 12.89 -11.28
CA CYS A 103 -2.16 13.22 -12.18
C CYS A 103 -3.42 12.44 -11.83
N HIS A 104 -4.60 13.08 -11.96
CA HIS A 104 -5.90 12.41 -11.80
C HIS A 104 -6.21 11.56 -13.04
N HIS A 105 -5.38 10.56 -13.33
CA HIS A 105 -5.54 9.65 -14.45
C HIS A 105 -5.61 8.20 -13.97
N TYR A 106 -6.26 7.35 -14.76
CA TYR A 106 -6.34 5.92 -14.50
C TYR A 106 -5.07 5.13 -14.85
N VAL A 107 -4.28 5.61 -15.81
CA VAL A 107 -3.11 4.90 -16.36
C VAL A 107 -1.91 5.83 -16.50
N PRO A 108 -0.68 5.33 -16.33
CA PRO A 108 0.51 6.18 -16.23
C PRO A 108 0.96 6.79 -17.56
N ASP A 109 0.53 6.23 -18.69
CA ASP A 109 0.91 6.63 -20.05
C ASP A 109 -0.11 7.55 -20.71
N TYR A 110 -1.24 7.83 -20.05
CA TYR A 110 -2.22 8.77 -20.58
C TYR A 110 -1.73 10.21 -20.44
N GLN A 111 -1.55 10.87 -21.58
CA GLN A 111 -1.23 12.28 -21.66
C GLN A 111 -2.50 13.14 -21.60
N THR A 112 -2.57 14.08 -20.66
CA THR A 112 -3.65 15.07 -20.57
C THR A 112 -3.77 15.81 -21.90
N PRO A 113 -4.96 15.80 -22.53
CA PRO A 113 -5.23 16.56 -23.74
C PRO A 113 -4.92 18.04 -23.52
N GLU A 114 -4.34 18.71 -24.51
CA GLU A 114 -3.87 20.08 -24.36
C GLU A 114 -4.95 21.04 -23.84
N ARG A 115 -6.19 20.90 -24.34
CA ARG A 115 -7.35 21.68 -23.91
C ARG A 115 -7.77 21.47 -22.44
N GLU A 116 -7.31 20.39 -21.81
CA GLU A 116 -7.63 20.01 -20.42
C GLU A 116 -6.46 20.30 -19.46
N ARG A 117 -5.29 20.68 -19.99
CA ARG A 117 -4.14 21.09 -19.19
C ARG A 117 -4.48 22.33 -18.37
N ASN A 118 -4.06 22.36 -17.11
CA ASN A 118 -4.40 23.40 -16.12
C ASN A 118 -5.90 23.47 -15.74
N SER A 119 -6.69 22.43 -16.00
CA SER A 119 -8.04 22.34 -15.44
C SER A 119 -7.99 22.42 -13.90
N LYS A 120 -9.03 22.95 -13.27
CA LYS A 120 -9.11 22.98 -11.80
C LYS A 120 -9.08 21.55 -11.25
N GLN A 121 -8.54 21.39 -10.04
CA GLN A 121 -8.73 20.18 -9.23
C GLN A 121 -10.22 19.79 -9.29
N HIS A 122 -10.53 18.52 -9.58
CA HIS A 122 -11.89 17.97 -9.79
C HIS A 122 -12.55 18.21 -11.16
N LYS A 123 -11.94 18.94 -12.10
CA LYS A 123 -12.39 18.96 -13.51
C LYS A 123 -11.74 17.89 -14.38
N GLY A 124 -10.80 17.15 -13.77
CA GLY A 124 -10.14 16.01 -14.35
C GLY A 124 -9.16 16.37 -15.49
N GLY A 125 -8.16 15.52 -15.71
CA GLY A 125 -6.96 15.84 -16.46
C GLY A 125 -6.00 16.72 -15.64
N TYR A 126 -6.25 16.87 -14.34
CA TYR A 126 -5.37 17.62 -13.47
C TYR A 126 -4.11 16.80 -13.21
N CYS A 127 -3.01 17.21 -13.82
CA CYS A 127 -1.68 16.94 -13.30
C CYS A 127 -1.29 18.08 -12.38
N SER A 128 -0.61 17.78 -11.27
CA SER A 128 0.00 18.81 -10.46
C SER A 128 0.90 19.65 -11.36
N VAL A 129 0.48 20.89 -11.55
CA VAL A 129 1.30 21.89 -12.22
C VAL A 129 2.35 22.33 -11.23
N ALA A 130 3.48 22.79 -11.76
CA ALA A 130 4.52 23.47 -11.01
C ALA A 130 4.04 24.69 -10.21
N LYS A 131 2.74 25.05 -10.18
CA LYS A 131 2.22 26.18 -9.40
C LYS A 131 2.16 25.93 -7.90
N ASN A 132 1.99 24.68 -7.46
CA ASN A 132 1.92 24.34 -6.03
C ASN A 132 3.27 24.46 -5.31
N ILE A 133 4.31 24.92 -5.98
CA ILE A 133 5.73 24.86 -5.55
C ILE A 133 6.48 26.15 -5.91
N MET A 134 5.79 27.09 -6.58
CA MET A 134 6.33 28.41 -6.94
C MET A 134 6.59 29.23 -5.68
N PRO A 135 7.43 30.28 -5.75
CA PRO A 135 7.54 31.26 -4.68
C PRO A 135 6.15 31.64 -4.12
N GLY A 136 5.95 31.43 -2.82
CA GLY A 136 4.67 31.67 -2.13
C GLY A 136 3.78 30.45 -1.92
N SER A 137 4.16 29.24 -2.35
CA SER A 137 3.44 28.02 -2.00
C SER A 137 4.02 27.33 -0.76
N THR A 138 3.22 26.47 -0.11
CA THR A 138 3.64 25.64 1.04
C THR A 138 4.79 24.68 0.72
N TYR A 139 5.09 24.50 -0.56
CA TYR A 139 6.06 23.54 -1.04
C TYR A 139 7.25 24.18 -1.76
N TYR A 140 7.35 25.51 -1.74
CA TYR A 140 8.49 26.24 -2.26
C TYR A 140 9.78 25.84 -1.50
N GLN A 141 10.88 25.63 -2.23
CA GLN A 141 12.20 25.23 -1.70
C GLN A 141 12.34 23.80 -1.12
N GLN A 142 11.33 22.93 -1.28
CA GLN A 142 11.47 21.52 -0.93
C GLN A 142 12.41 20.77 -1.90
N GLN A 143 13.03 19.67 -1.44
CA GLN A 143 13.90 18.83 -2.27
C GLN A 143 13.13 18.33 -3.52
N ILE A 144 13.73 18.52 -4.69
CA ILE A 144 13.06 18.23 -5.96
C ILE A 144 13.48 16.85 -6.40
N ARG A 145 12.51 15.97 -6.64
CA ARG A 145 12.75 14.57 -7.04
C ARG A 145 12.30 14.27 -8.45
N TRP A 146 12.43 15.27 -9.32
CA TRP A 146 11.81 15.32 -10.63
C TRP A 146 12.84 15.25 -11.76
N ASN A 147 12.72 14.24 -12.63
CA ASN A 147 13.54 14.10 -13.83
C ASN A 147 12.72 13.50 -14.99
N TYR A 148 12.44 14.33 -16.00
CA TYR A 148 11.49 14.15 -17.11
C TYR A 148 11.58 12.81 -17.87
N THR A 149 12.73 12.14 -17.84
CA THR A 149 13.00 10.90 -18.59
C THR A 149 13.74 9.87 -17.75
N GLY A 150 14.00 10.16 -16.47
CA GLY A 150 15.11 9.55 -15.73
C GLY A 150 16.50 9.94 -16.28
N VAL A 151 16.59 10.89 -17.24
CA VAL A 151 17.84 11.37 -17.85
C VAL A 151 17.94 12.90 -17.65
N GLY A 152 18.88 13.33 -16.82
CA GLY A 152 19.09 14.74 -16.47
C GLY A 152 19.24 14.95 -14.96
N SER A 153 19.50 16.19 -14.52
CA SER A 153 19.60 16.54 -13.11
C SER A 153 18.24 16.98 -12.54
N GLU A 154 17.91 16.51 -11.35
CA GLU A 154 16.74 16.96 -10.58
C GLU A 154 16.96 18.42 -10.12
N THR A 155 16.45 19.40 -10.88
CA THR A 155 16.66 20.84 -10.61
C THR A 155 15.36 21.62 -10.60
N LEU A 156 15.33 22.74 -9.86
CA LEU A 156 14.20 23.67 -9.83
C LEU A 156 13.90 24.26 -11.20
N VAL A 157 14.93 24.57 -11.98
CA VAL A 157 14.77 25.11 -13.33
C VAL A 157 14.08 24.09 -14.24
N ASN A 158 14.53 22.83 -14.22
CA ASN A 158 13.88 21.79 -15.02
C ASN A 158 12.43 21.57 -14.59
N TRP A 159 12.16 21.60 -13.29
CA TRP A 159 10.83 21.32 -12.78
C TRP A 159 9.82 22.46 -12.96
N VAL A 160 10.25 23.72 -12.85
CA VAL A 160 9.38 24.89 -13.09
C VAL A 160 9.07 25.06 -14.58
N ASN A 161 10.03 24.73 -15.46
CA ASN A 161 9.91 24.98 -16.90
C ASN A 161 9.40 23.78 -17.70
N ASN A 162 9.26 22.59 -17.10
CA ASN A 162 8.74 21.39 -17.77
C ASN A 162 7.51 20.87 -17.01
N THR A 163 6.42 20.59 -17.73
CA THR A 163 5.21 19.98 -17.15
C THR A 163 4.95 18.62 -17.80
N MET A 164 4.87 17.58 -16.99
CA MET A 164 4.48 16.24 -17.40
C MET A 164 2.98 16.11 -17.20
N TRP A 165 2.33 15.71 -18.28
CA TRP A 165 0.89 15.60 -18.36
C TRP A 165 0.46 14.13 -18.29
N TYR A 166 1.26 13.27 -17.67
CA TYR A 166 0.96 11.85 -17.47
C TYR A 166 1.49 11.43 -16.10
N GLY A 167 0.82 10.45 -15.51
CA GLY A 167 1.04 10.10 -14.11
C GLY A 167 -0.24 9.61 -13.45
N LEU A 168 -0.19 9.43 -12.13
CA LEU A 168 -1.26 8.80 -11.36
C LEU A 168 -1.45 9.53 -10.02
N ASP A 169 -2.66 9.52 -9.49
CA ASP A 169 -2.91 9.93 -8.11
C ASP A 169 -2.73 8.74 -7.17
N CYS A 170 -2.92 8.93 -5.87
CA CYS A 170 -2.67 7.90 -4.87
C CYS A 170 -3.45 6.60 -5.09
N SER A 171 -4.76 6.71 -5.34
CA SER A 171 -5.63 5.54 -5.48
C SER A 171 -5.51 4.88 -6.85
N ASN A 172 -5.27 5.66 -7.92
CA ASN A 172 -4.97 5.08 -9.23
C ASN A 172 -3.57 4.45 -9.26
N TYR A 173 -2.58 5.05 -8.61
CA TYR A 173 -1.23 4.50 -8.49
C TYR A 173 -1.25 3.14 -7.79
N THR A 174 -1.85 3.06 -6.59
CA THR A 174 -1.93 1.81 -5.84
C THR A 174 -2.73 0.75 -6.58
N ALA A 175 -3.90 1.08 -7.16
CA ALA A 175 -4.65 0.12 -7.98
C ALA A 175 -3.87 -0.36 -9.22
N PHE A 176 -3.17 0.55 -9.88
CA PHE A 176 -2.35 0.23 -11.04
C PHE A 176 -1.16 -0.67 -10.67
N LEU A 177 -0.47 -0.43 -9.56
CA LEU A 177 0.64 -1.29 -9.11
C LEU A 177 0.20 -2.74 -8.95
N TYR A 178 -0.95 -2.99 -8.34
CA TYR A 178 -1.48 -4.34 -8.15
C TYR A 178 -1.86 -5.03 -9.46
N ASN A 179 -2.44 -4.27 -10.38
CA ASN A 179 -2.76 -4.76 -11.71
C ASN A 179 -1.50 -5.06 -12.52
N PHE A 180 -0.51 -4.17 -12.48
CA PHE A 180 0.76 -4.31 -13.17
C PHE A 180 1.63 -5.44 -12.59
N ALA A 181 1.69 -5.57 -11.28
CA ALA A 181 2.52 -6.58 -10.62
C ALA A 181 1.88 -7.96 -10.65
N LEU A 182 0.57 -8.07 -10.48
CA LEU A 182 -0.10 -9.33 -10.15
C LEU A 182 -1.35 -9.61 -10.99
N GLY A 183 -1.72 -8.72 -11.92
CA GLY A 183 -3.00 -8.80 -12.64
C GLY A 183 -4.23 -8.59 -11.73
N LEU A 184 -4.03 -8.10 -10.50
CA LEU A 184 -5.08 -7.91 -9.52
C LEU A 184 -5.76 -6.55 -9.72
N LYS A 185 -7.06 -6.58 -9.96
CA LYS A 185 -7.85 -5.36 -10.22
C LYS A 185 -8.91 -5.14 -9.15
N PHE A 186 -8.90 -3.95 -8.58
CA PHE A 186 -9.93 -3.43 -7.67
C PHE A 186 -10.22 -1.97 -8.03
N SER A 187 -11.15 -1.33 -7.33
CA SER A 187 -11.52 0.06 -7.62
C SER A 187 -10.38 1.02 -7.32
N SER A 188 -10.07 1.94 -8.23
CA SER A 188 -9.21 3.09 -7.96
C SER A 188 -9.97 4.31 -7.45
N ASN A 189 -11.28 4.20 -7.21
CA ASN A 189 -12.00 5.18 -6.41
C ASN A 189 -11.66 4.96 -4.94
N ILE A 190 -10.96 5.91 -4.32
CA ILE A 190 -10.42 5.79 -2.97
C ILE A 190 -11.42 5.27 -1.91
N LYS A 191 -12.69 5.68 -2.00
CA LYS A 191 -13.73 5.25 -1.06
C LYS A 191 -14.10 3.78 -1.25
N TYR A 192 -14.25 3.38 -2.52
CA TYR A 192 -14.60 2.01 -2.87
C TYR A 192 -13.42 1.08 -2.62
N GLN A 193 -12.20 1.54 -2.91
CA GLN A 193 -10.95 0.87 -2.60
C GLN A 193 -10.83 0.57 -1.09
N ALA A 194 -11.25 1.51 -0.25
CA ALA A 194 -11.32 1.36 1.21
C ALA A 194 -12.47 0.44 1.68
N GLY A 195 -13.41 0.10 0.80
CA GLY A 195 -14.56 -0.77 1.09
C GLY A 195 -15.90 -0.09 1.28
N GLN A 196 -15.98 1.24 1.15
CA GLN A 196 -17.25 1.97 1.26
C GLN A 196 -18.12 1.71 0.03
N ARG A 197 -19.43 1.50 0.22
CA ARG A 197 -20.40 1.27 -0.86
C ARG A 197 -20.55 2.43 -1.84
N SER A 198 -20.99 2.09 -3.06
CA SER A 198 -21.22 3.04 -4.15
C SER A 198 -22.47 3.92 -3.97
N ASP A 199 -23.41 3.49 -3.13
CA ASP A 199 -24.61 4.24 -2.76
C ASP A 199 -24.35 5.41 -1.80
N LYS A 200 -23.08 5.58 -1.37
CA LYS A 200 -22.59 6.61 -0.44
C LYS A 200 -23.14 6.49 0.99
N SER A 201 -23.84 5.40 1.33
CA SER A 201 -24.37 5.16 2.68
C SER A 201 -23.28 5.07 3.77
N GLN A 202 -22.04 4.83 3.37
CA GLN A 202 -20.90 4.56 4.25
C GLN A 202 -19.77 5.58 4.14
N ILE A 203 -20.02 6.76 3.57
CA ILE A 203 -18.98 7.76 3.28
C ILE A 203 -18.14 8.18 4.52
N ASN A 204 -18.72 8.08 5.71
CA ASN A 204 -18.09 8.41 6.99
C ASN A 204 -17.92 7.19 7.91
N LEU A 205 -18.17 5.98 7.40
CA LEU A 205 -17.98 4.75 8.18
C LEU A 205 -16.48 4.44 8.25
N SER A 206 -15.94 4.29 9.46
CA SER A 206 -14.60 3.75 9.69
C SER A 206 -14.66 2.26 10.06
N PRO A 207 -13.53 1.52 9.95
CA PRO A 207 -13.52 0.09 10.22
C PRO A 207 -14.00 -0.29 11.62
N ASN A 208 -13.61 0.46 12.65
CA ASN A 208 -14.02 0.21 14.03
C ASN A 208 -15.49 0.53 14.32
N GLN A 209 -16.18 1.23 13.42
CA GLN A 209 -17.60 1.57 13.56
C GLN A 209 -18.53 0.57 12.84
N GLN A 210 -17.97 -0.47 12.21
CA GLN A 210 -18.77 -1.48 11.53
C GLN A 210 -19.72 -2.17 12.51
N SER A 211 -20.99 -2.27 12.15
CA SER A 211 -22.02 -2.93 12.96
C SER A 211 -23.22 -3.34 12.13
N GLY A 212 -23.75 -4.55 12.37
CA GLY A 212 -24.96 -5.05 11.69
C GLY A 212 -24.91 -4.89 10.17
N THR A 213 -25.73 -3.99 9.63
CA THR A 213 -25.84 -3.72 8.18
C THR A 213 -24.87 -2.66 7.66
N GLN A 214 -24.14 -1.97 8.55
CA GLN A 214 -23.10 -0.99 8.24
C GLN A 214 -21.73 -1.66 8.25
N VAL A 215 -21.36 -2.30 7.14
CA VAL A 215 -20.09 -3.03 6.95
C VAL A 215 -19.39 -2.61 5.67
N LEU A 216 -18.06 -2.57 5.67
CA LEU A 216 -17.23 -2.11 4.55
C LEU A 216 -17.04 -3.22 3.51
N ASP A 217 -18.11 -3.51 2.78
CA ASP A 217 -18.32 -4.70 1.95
C ASP A 217 -18.35 -4.44 0.43
N ASN A 218 -17.80 -3.31 -0.02
CA ASN A 218 -17.77 -3.03 -1.46
C ASN A 218 -17.08 -4.19 -2.22
N PRO A 219 -17.73 -4.81 -3.22
CA PRO A 219 -17.15 -5.94 -3.95
C PRO A 219 -15.90 -5.56 -4.77
N ASN A 220 -15.63 -4.26 -4.95
CA ASN A 220 -14.44 -3.75 -5.62
C ASN A 220 -13.42 -3.15 -4.64
N ALA A 221 -13.49 -3.50 -3.34
CA ALA A 221 -12.51 -3.10 -2.35
C ALA A 221 -11.15 -3.75 -2.58
N ALA A 222 -10.10 -3.11 -2.07
CA ALA A 222 -8.75 -3.66 -2.14
C ALA A 222 -8.51 -4.65 -0.99
N GLY A 223 -8.64 -5.95 -1.24
CA GLY A 223 -8.33 -6.98 -0.25
C GLY A 223 -9.17 -6.89 1.03
N THR A 224 -8.61 -7.37 2.15
CA THR A 224 -9.32 -7.55 3.44
C THR A 224 -8.77 -6.63 4.52
N LEU A 225 -9.63 -6.12 5.41
CA LEU A 225 -9.19 -5.26 6.51
C LEU A 225 -8.29 -6.00 7.50
N VAL A 226 -7.34 -5.27 8.09
CA VAL A 226 -6.35 -5.80 9.04
C VAL A 226 -6.72 -5.39 10.46
N CYS A 227 -6.72 -6.38 11.36
CA CYS A 227 -6.93 -6.18 12.78
C CYS A 227 -5.65 -5.67 13.47
N ARG A 228 -5.78 -5.17 14.69
CA ARG A 228 -4.67 -4.54 15.41
C ARG A 228 -3.55 -5.53 15.76
N ASP A 229 -3.87 -6.80 15.97
CA ASP A 229 -2.90 -7.88 16.13
C ASP A 229 -2.34 -8.42 14.80
N ASN A 230 -2.60 -7.73 13.69
CA ASN A 230 -2.16 -8.03 12.33
C ASN A 230 -2.80 -9.27 11.67
N THR A 231 -3.82 -9.85 12.30
CA THR A 231 -4.72 -10.82 11.65
C THR A 231 -5.64 -10.13 10.64
N LEU A 232 -6.31 -10.92 9.80
CA LEU A 232 -7.32 -10.40 8.88
C LEU A 232 -8.69 -10.42 9.54
N GLU A 233 -9.55 -9.48 9.16
CA GLU A 233 -10.93 -9.50 9.60
C GLU A 233 -11.61 -10.82 9.22
N ALA A 234 -12.49 -11.29 10.10
CA ALA A 234 -13.36 -12.42 9.85
C ALA A 234 -14.82 -11.97 10.00
N ASN A 235 -15.63 -12.17 8.95
CA ASN A 235 -17.05 -11.78 8.94
C ASN A 235 -17.27 -10.30 9.35
N HIS A 236 -16.48 -9.38 8.81
CA HIS A 236 -16.54 -7.95 9.13
C HIS A 236 -16.35 -7.63 10.61
N SER A 237 -15.47 -8.40 11.28
CA SER A 237 -15.15 -8.21 12.69
C SER A 237 -13.66 -8.45 12.97
N CYS A 238 -13.12 -7.61 13.86
CA CYS A 238 -11.85 -7.78 14.56
C CYS A 238 -12.06 -7.93 16.08
N ALA A 239 -13.23 -8.42 16.50
CA ALA A 239 -13.51 -8.71 17.90
C ALA A 239 -12.52 -9.77 18.44
N GLY A 240 -11.95 -9.51 19.61
CA GLY A 240 -10.89 -10.36 20.17
C GLY A 240 -9.48 -10.08 19.63
N HIS A 241 -9.36 -9.24 18.59
CA HIS A 241 -8.09 -8.90 17.91
C HIS A 241 -7.63 -7.46 18.16
N GLY A 242 -8.16 -6.82 19.23
CA GLY A 242 -7.84 -5.44 19.58
C GLY A 242 -8.50 -4.38 18.69
N GLY A 243 -9.52 -4.76 17.91
CA GLY A 243 -10.17 -3.91 16.91
C GLY A 243 -9.39 -3.85 15.61
N TYR A 244 -9.84 -3.00 14.69
CA TYR A 244 -9.14 -2.72 13.44
C TYR A 244 -7.91 -1.83 13.67
N LEU A 245 -6.87 -2.03 12.86
CA LEU A 245 -5.70 -1.16 12.88
C LEU A 245 -6.05 0.22 12.30
N SER A 246 -6.42 1.14 13.19
CA SER A 246 -6.93 2.48 12.88
C SER A 246 -6.71 3.42 14.07
N VAL A 247 -6.61 4.73 13.81
CA VAL A 247 -6.68 5.74 14.88
C VAL A 247 -8.11 6.11 15.27
N ILE A 248 -9.11 5.64 14.54
CA ILE A 248 -10.52 5.94 14.80
C ILE A 248 -11.11 4.80 15.63
N ASP A 249 -11.71 5.12 16.77
CA ASP A 249 -12.36 4.13 17.63
C ASP A 249 -13.78 3.79 17.17
N GLN A 250 -14.44 2.90 17.92
CA GLN A 250 -15.80 2.46 17.65
C GLN A 250 -16.88 3.56 17.75
N PHE A 251 -16.56 4.70 18.37
CA PHE A 251 -17.46 5.85 18.48
C PHE A 251 -17.20 6.87 17.35
N GLY A 252 -16.16 6.67 16.54
CA GLY A 252 -15.72 7.63 15.53
C GLY A 252 -14.76 8.68 16.06
N ALA A 253 -14.34 8.58 17.33
CA ALA A 253 -13.37 9.49 17.91
C ALA A 253 -11.97 9.10 17.45
N LYS A 254 -11.17 10.11 17.13
CA LYS A 254 -9.83 9.96 16.60
C LYS A 254 -8.81 10.08 17.73
N HIS A 255 -7.86 9.15 17.77
CA HIS A 255 -6.82 9.05 18.79
C HIS A 255 -5.42 9.16 18.14
N PRO A 256 -4.94 10.38 17.82
CA PRO A 256 -3.58 10.61 17.34
C PRO A 256 -2.53 9.98 18.28
N GLY A 257 -1.46 9.43 17.72
CA GLY A 257 -0.41 8.74 18.49
C GLY A 257 -0.79 7.34 19.00
N SER A 258 -1.99 6.84 18.70
CA SER A 258 -2.40 5.49 19.13
C SER A 258 -1.72 4.36 18.35
N ILE A 259 -1.21 4.60 17.15
CA ILE A 259 -0.46 3.62 16.35
C ILE A 259 0.97 3.50 16.89
N ARG A 260 1.39 2.28 17.25
CA ARG A 260 2.70 2.00 17.85
C ARG A 260 3.68 1.49 16.79
N ALA A 261 4.98 1.58 17.08
CA ALA A 261 6.01 0.99 16.23
C ALA A 261 5.81 -0.52 16.01
N SER A 262 5.32 -1.24 17.02
CA SER A 262 4.96 -2.67 16.91
C SER A 262 3.82 -2.92 15.93
N ASP A 263 2.86 -2.00 15.84
CA ASP A 263 1.72 -2.12 14.92
C ASP A 263 2.23 -2.00 13.47
N LEU A 264 3.19 -1.11 13.23
CA LEU A 264 3.83 -0.92 11.92
C LEU A 264 4.75 -2.07 11.52
N ALA A 265 5.56 -2.57 12.46
CA ALA A 265 6.51 -3.66 12.21
C ALA A 265 5.82 -4.99 11.84
N ALA A 266 4.55 -5.16 12.24
CA ALA A 266 3.77 -6.35 11.91
C ALA A 266 3.20 -6.32 10.48
N LEU A 267 3.06 -5.14 9.87
CA LEU A 267 2.49 -5.00 8.53
C LEU A 267 3.31 -5.72 7.47
N HIS A 268 2.62 -6.17 6.41
CA HIS A 268 3.25 -6.86 5.29
C HIS A 268 3.50 -5.90 4.12
N PRO A 269 4.62 -6.04 3.40
CA PRO A 269 4.84 -5.28 2.17
C PRO A 269 3.66 -5.42 1.20
N GLY A 270 3.19 -4.29 0.68
CA GLY A 270 1.98 -4.21 -0.14
C GLY A 270 0.73 -3.76 0.63
N ASP A 271 0.65 -3.92 1.95
CA ASP A 271 -0.53 -3.48 2.70
C ASP A 271 -0.87 -2.01 2.39
N LEU A 272 -2.15 -1.74 2.12
CA LEU A 272 -2.63 -0.41 1.78
C LEU A 272 -3.12 0.30 3.03
N LEU A 273 -2.50 1.46 3.32
CA LEU A 273 -2.85 2.32 4.44
C LEU A 273 -3.76 3.43 3.91
N PHE A 274 -5.01 3.44 4.37
CA PHE A 274 -5.98 4.46 4.02
C PHE A 274 -5.93 5.59 5.03
N ILE A 275 -5.92 6.82 4.53
CA ILE A 275 -5.77 8.03 5.34
C ILE A 275 -7.07 8.83 5.28
N SER A 276 -7.52 9.30 6.44
CA SER A 276 -8.74 10.10 6.55
C SER A 276 -8.49 11.46 7.15
N THR A 277 -9.17 12.48 6.62
CA THR A 277 -9.09 13.85 7.14
C THR A 277 -10.48 14.36 7.48
N PRO A 278 -10.57 15.32 8.43
CA PRO A 278 -11.82 16.00 8.73
C PRO A 278 -12.45 16.61 7.48
N ARG A 279 -13.78 16.47 7.34
CA ARG A 279 -14.63 17.19 6.41
C ARG A 279 -15.55 18.13 7.16
N ALA A 280 -15.78 19.31 6.59
CA ALA A 280 -16.66 20.32 7.18
C ALA A 280 -18.14 19.90 7.24
N ASP A 281 -18.56 18.88 6.49
CA ASP A 281 -19.96 18.48 6.30
C ASP A 281 -20.33 17.10 6.90
N ALA A 282 -19.44 16.46 7.66
CA ALA A 282 -19.65 15.10 8.18
C ALA A 282 -19.93 15.07 9.70
N THR A 283 -20.96 14.32 10.10
CA THR A 283 -21.38 14.10 11.51
C THR A 283 -20.32 13.37 12.36
N ASN A 284 -19.47 12.59 11.71
CA ASN A 284 -18.22 12.04 12.26
C ASN A 284 -17.13 12.36 11.23
N PRO A 285 -16.18 13.25 11.53
CA PRO A 285 -15.65 14.11 10.49
C PRO A 285 -14.68 13.44 9.50
N SER A 286 -14.27 12.19 9.68
CA SER A 286 -13.13 11.64 8.93
C SER A 286 -13.55 10.83 7.70
N ALA A 287 -13.40 11.40 6.50
CA ALA A 287 -13.58 10.68 5.24
C ALA A 287 -12.24 10.18 4.71
N VAL A 288 -12.22 9.03 4.03
CA VAL A 288 -11.01 8.55 3.35
C VAL A 288 -10.69 9.47 2.17
N VAL A 289 -9.48 10.03 2.17
CA VAL A 289 -9.02 11.01 1.17
C VAL A 289 -7.75 10.58 0.44
N HIS A 290 -7.01 9.62 0.98
CA HIS A 290 -5.70 9.25 0.47
C HIS A 290 -5.38 7.79 0.78
N VAL A 291 -4.50 7.17 -0.01
CA VAL A 291 -4.01 5.81 0.21
C VAL A 291 -2.52 5.73 -0.13
N VAL A 292 -1.77 4.98 0.65
CA VAL A 292 -0.35 4.69 0.42
C VAL A 292 -0.11 3.19 0.52
N MET A 293 0.97 2.71 -0.09
CA MET A 293 1.38 1.32 0.04
C MET A 293 2.55 1.20 1.02
N TRP A 294 2.42 0.30 1.99
CA TRP A 294 3.46 -0.05 2.93
C TRP A 294 4.59 -0.82 2.23
N THR A 295 5.84 -0.40 2.42
CA THR A 295 6.97 -1.14 1.83
C THR A 295 7.54 -2.20 2.77
N GLY A 296 7.34 -2.04 4.08
CA GLY A 296 8.03 -2.84 5.10
C GLY A 296 9.54 -2.60 5.15
N GLN A 297 10.03 -1.53 4.50
CA GLN A 297 11.44 -1.15 4.50
C GLN A 297 11.64 0.05 5.41
N GLN A 298 12.82 0.12 6.02
CA GLN A 298 13.31 1.30 6.71
C GLN A 298 14.45 1.92 5.93
N ILE A 299 14.64 3.23 6.09
CA ILE A 299 15.81 3.92 5.54
C ILE A 299 17.07 3.30 6.14
N ASN A 300 18.01 2.94 5.29
CA ASN A 300 19.32 2.41 5.68
C ASN A 300 20.37 2.82 4.65
N ASP A 301 21.64 2.62 5.00
CA ASP A 301 22.81 2.95 4.19
C ASP A 301 23.41 1.72 3.48
N ASP A 302 22.70 0.59 3.49
CA ASP A 302 23.13 -0.61 2.77
C ASP A 302 23.06 -0.38 1.26
N ALA A 303 23.99 -0.99 0.50
CA ALA A 303 24.07 -0.84 -0.95
C ALA A 303 22.82 -1.26 -1.75
N LYS A 304 21.88 -1.97 -1.12
CA LYS A 304 20.59 -2.39 -1.69
C LYS A 304 19.38 -1.72 -1.02
N GLY A 305 19.65 -0.84 -0.06
CA GLY A 305 18.67 -0.10 0.72
C GLY A 305 18.07 1.07 -0.02
N ILE A 306 17.11 1.72 0.64
CA ILE A 306 16.62 3.03 0.23
C ILE A 306 17.29 4.04 1.15
N HIS A 307 18.15 4.86 0.56
CA HIS A 307 18.93 5.85 1.29
C HIS A 307 18.12 7.13 1.55
N PRO A 308 18.52 7.98 2.53
CA PRO A 308 17.83 9.24 2.82
C PRO A 308 17.65 10.14 1.60
N GLU A 309 18.65 10.21 0.71
CA GLU A 309 18.59 10.98 -0.53
C GLU A 309 17.60 10.42 -1.54
N GLN A 310 17.05 9.22 -1.31
CA GLN A 310 16.00 8.61 -2.13
C GLN A 310 14.59 8.92 -1.63
N ILE A 311 14.43 9.59 -0.49
CA ILE A 311 13.12 9.99 0.05
C ILE A 311 12.67 11.35 -0.50
N ALA A 312 11.45 11.40 -1.02
CA ALA A 312 10.79 12.62 -1.46
C ALA A 312 10.19 13.43 -0.31
N PRO A 313 10.09 14.75 -0.46
CA PRO A 313 9.49 15.60 0.56
C PRO A 313 7.99 15.33 0.72
N ASN A 314 7.47 15.73 1.89
CA ASN A 314 6.05 15.65 2.19
C ASN A 314 5.52 16.98 2.74
N GLY A 315 4.93 17.82 1.88
CA GLY A 315 4.37 19.10 2.33
C GLY A 315 3.02 19.03 3.05
N PHE A 316 2.58 17.86 3.51
CA PHE A 316 1.53 17.78 4.54
C PHE A 316 2.07 18.04 5.96
N CYS A 317 3.39 18.05 6.11
CA CYS A 317 4.06 18.25 7.40
C CYS A 317 5.12 19.35 7.29
N SER A 318 5.56 19.85 8.45
CA SER A 318 6.70 20.77 8.48
C SER A 318 7.97 20.05 8.00
N GLN A 319 8.92 20.78 7.43
CA GLN A 319 10.19 20.21 6.93
C GLN A 319 10.92 19.38 7.99
N LYS A 320 10.91 19.84 9.24
CA LYS A 320 11.51 19.13 10.37
C LYS A 320 10.91 17.73 10.59
N GLU A 321 9.61 17.56 10.31
CA GLU A 321 8.89 16.31 10.59
C GLU A 321 8.97 15.28 9.46
N TRP A 322 9.25 15.70 8.22
CA TRP A 322 9.40 14.76 7.10
C TRP A 322 10.85 14.49 6.70
N MET A 323 11.82 15.16 7.33
CA MET A 323 13.23 14.96 7.03
C MET A 323 13.64 13.50 7.33
N PRO A 324 14.24 12.78 6.36
CA PRO A 324 14.54 11.36 6.49
C PRO A 324 15.70 11.09 7.46
N HIS A 325 15.54 10.10 8.33
CA HIS A 325 16.58 9.54 9.20
C HIS A 325 16.72 8.03 9.02
N LEU A 326 17.90 7.48 9.30
CA LEU A 326 18.10 6.03 9.33
C LEU A 326 17.11 5.38 10.31
N GLY A 327 16.50 4.28 9.89
CA GLY A 327 15.46 3.58 10.66
C GLY A 327 14.04 4.11 10.46
N ASP A 328 13.83 5.23 9.77
CA ASP A 328 12.48 5.68 9.45
C ASP A 328 11.79 4.70 8.50
N TRP A 329 10.52 4.39 8.78
CA TRP A 329 9.72 3.52 7.94
C TRP A 329 9.30 4.19 6.63
N ILE A 330 9.36 3.41 5.56
CA ILE A 330 9.11 3.87 4.19
C ILE A 330 7.74 3.42 3.72
N ILE A 331 7.07 4.31 3.00
CA ILE A 331 5.89 4.06 2.20
C ILE A 331 6.20 4.45 0.75
N THR A 332 5.44 3.90 -0.20
CA THR A 332 5.30 4.54 -1.50
C THR A 332 3.96 5.25 -1.58
N ASP A 333 4.00 6.47 -2.09
CA ASP A 333 2.87 7.36 -2.19
C ASP A 333 2.89 8.03 -3.56
N SER A 334 1.72 8.26 -4.14
CA SER A 334 1.56 9.20 -5.24
C SER A 334 0.74 10.40 -4.78
N HIS A 335 1.45 11.42 -4.33
CA HIS A 335 0.88 12.74 -4.08
C HIS A 335 1.86 13.80 -4.58
N TYR A 336 1.35 15.03 -4.78
CA TYR A 336 2.17 16.22 -5.01
C TYR A 336 3.07 16.18 -6.27
N GLN A 337 4.19 15.45 -6.24
CA GLN A 337 5.14 15.24 -7.33
C GLN A 337 4.89 13.93 -8.11
N GLY A 338 4.06 13.04 -7.58
CA GLY A 338 3.77 11.73 -8.16
C GLY A 338 4.31 10.58 -7.30
N PRO A 339 4.38 9.36 -7.87
CA PRO A 339 4.92 8.17 -7.21
C PRO A 339 6.35 8.38 -6.73
N ASP A 340 6.58 8.25 -5.42
CA ASP A 340 7.91 8.30 -4.83
C ASP A 340 7.95 7.64 -3.45
N TYR A 341 9.16 7.36 -2.96
CA TYR A 341 9.39 6.91 -1.59
C TYR A 341 9.24 8.07 -0.62
N ARG A 342 8.53 7.84 0.48
CA ARG A 342 8.32 8.84 1.55
C ARG A 342 8.42 8.17 2.90
N ILE A 343 8.80 8.94 3.93
CA ILE A 343 8.69 8.45 5.29
C ILE A 343 7.24 8.51 5.78
N VAL A 344 6.87 7.52 6.59
CA VAL A 344 5.57 7.51 7.26
C VAL A 344 5.61 8.47 8.47
N THR A 345 5.12 9.68 8.26
CA THR A 345 5.14 10.72 9.29
C THR A 345 3.94 10.62 10.27
N PRO A 346 4.14 10.97 11.55
CA PRO A 346 3.04 11.10 12.51
C PRO A 346 2.03 12.20 12.15
N CYS A 347 2.50 13.41 11.83
CA CYS A 347 1.70 14.60 11.51
C CYS A 347 0.60 14.37 10.46
N TYR A 348 0.89 13.55 9.44
CA TYR A 348 -0.09 13.21 8.41
C TYR A 348 -0.47 11.74 8.47
N TYR A 349 0.38 10.80 8.10
CA TYR A 349 -0.07 9.42 7.89
C TYR A 349 -0.55 8.72 9.17
N LEU A 350 0.30 8.63 10.20
CA LEU A 350 -0.05 7.82 11.38
C LEU A 350 -1.18 8.42 12.20
N ASN A 351 -1.21 9.74 12.36
CA ASN A 351 -2.30 10.39 13.07
C ASN A 351 -3.61 10.42 12.28
N ASN A 352 -3.63 10.02 11.01
CA ASN A 352 -4.83 10.02 10.17
C ASN A 352 -5.18 8.62 9.61
N LEU A 353 -4.55 7.55 10.11
CA LEU A 353 -4.78 6.18 9.65
C LEU A 353 -6.23 5.74 9.87
N TRP A 354 -7.00 5.69 8.78
CA TRP A 354 -8.39 5.24 8.78
C TRP A 354 -8.50 3.74 8.95
N GLY A 355 -7.61 2.99 8.31
CA GLY A 355 -7.61 1.52 8.30
C GLY A 355 -6.53 0.99 7.37
N VAL A 356 -6.20 -0.29 7.55
CA VAL A 356 -5.27 -1.01 6.67
C VAL A 356 -6.01 -2.15 5.99
N ARG A 357 -5.78 -2.33 4.68
CA ARG A 357 -6.22 -3.52 3.96
C ARG A 357 -5.05 -4.30 3.37
N ARG A 358 -5.11 -5.62 3.48
CA ARG A 358 -4.14 -6.57 2.95
C ARG A 358 -4.69 -7.25 1.71
N ILE A 359 -3.92 -7.20 0.63
CA ILE A 359 -4.29 -7.78 -0.67
C ILE A 359 -3.58 -9.13 -0.88
N ILE A 360 -2.37 -9.29 -0.33
CA ILE A 360 -1.52 -10.49 -0.49
C ILE A 360 -1.53 -11.28 0.84
N TYR A 361 -2.41 -12.28 0.93
CA TYR A 361 -2.62 -13.09 2.14
C TYR A 361 -2.91 -14.57 1.86
#